data_AF-A0A328B705-F1
#
_entry.id   AF-A0A328B705-F1
#
_cell.length_a   1.000
_cell.length_b   1.000
_cell.length_c   1.000
_cell.angle_alpha   90.00
_cell.angle_beta   90.00
_cell.angle_gamma   90.00
#
_symmetry.space_group_name_H-M   'P 1'
#
loop_
_entity.id
_entity.type
_entity.pdbx_description
1 polymer ?
#
loop_
_entity_poly.entity_id
_entity_poly.type
_entity_poly.pdbx_seq_one_letter_code
_entity_poly.pdbx_strand_id
1 'polypeptide(L)'
;MIRRLFHRLRPLLPYLNILLAGGAYVANQYFIQGFCQPVRWAAWVLALSTAAFLGWPWLLRAPRAVRATALLLQGLAFTVCLYCAWFIGLEWTYYLLSLFMGWLLFPLLLWVPVFFGVQLWQRMRTAALPYARLWFALGALAPLPAQLGAEWQYRQFRAAIRQVRINPDYDFPGYTAAMRRVLPRSYVTERVLGLRFRYHTYPNFLEDGWRPPLHDPLLTVLMRGEVYWSDPLHKLGNERRALLYRLVFPERPVKADCACAHVGDAQSYLYWHPEWNPPGMPRSWAGLDSLHAL
;
A
#
# COMPACT_ATOMS: atom_id res chain seq x y z
N MET A 1 -37.33 -19.44 0.31
CA MET A 1 -36.18 -20.10 -0.36
C MET A 1 -34.82 -19.61 0.16
N ILE A 2 -34.55 -18.30 0.13
CA ILE A 2 -33.25 -17.69 0.51
C ILE A 2 -32.78 -18.05 1.94
N ARG A 3 -33.65 -17.98 2.94
CA ARG A 3 -33.29 -18.35 4.33
C ARG A 3 -32.81 -19.80 4.48
N ARG A 4 -33.44 -20.75 3.76
CA ARG A 4 -33.03 -22.17 3.77
C ARG A 4 -31.69 -22.37 3.09
N LEU A 5 -31.46 -21.67 1.97
CA LEU A 5 -30.16 -21.67 1.28
C LEU A 5 -29.06 -21.11 2.19
N PHE A 6 -29.30 -19.96 2.83
CA PHE A 6 -28.36 -19.37 3.77
C PHE A 6 -28.02 -20.32 4.93
N HIS A 7 -29.03 -20.99 5.49
CA HIS A 7 -28.79 -21.97 6.55
C HIS A 7 -27.93 -23.16 6.10
N ARG A 8 -28.11 -23.63 4.86
CA ARG A 8 -27.29 -24.70 4.27
C ARG A 8 -25.87 -24.26 3.93
N LEU A 9 -25.68 -23.01 3.52
CA LEU A 9 -24.36 -22.47 3.16
C LEU A 9 -23.54 -22.00 4.37
N ARG A 10 -24.19 -21.69 5.49
CA ARG A 10 -23.52 -21.20 6.71
C ARG A 10 -22.36 -22.09 7.20
N PRO A 11 -22.46 -23.43 7.22
CA PRO A 11 -21.34 -24.30 7.60
C PRO A 11 -20.18 -24.29 6.61
N LEU A 12 -20.45 -23.95 5.34
CA LEU A 12 -19.45 -23.90 4.26
C LEU A 12 -18.71 -22.56 4.20
N LEU A 13 -19.25 -21.52 4.83
CA LEU A 13 -18.72 -20.16 4.79
C LEU A 13 -17.24 -20.04 5.19
N PRO A 14 -16.73 -20.75 6.23
CA PRO A 14 -15.29 -20.73 6.54
C PRO A 14 -14.40 -21.19 5.39
N TYR A 15 -14.78 -22.28 4.72
CA TYR A 15 -14.02 -22.83 3.59
C TYR A 15 -14.10 -21.92 2.38
N LEU A 16 -15.28 -21.34 2.13
CA LEU A 16 -15.44 -20.32 1.09
C LEU A 16 -14.55 -19.11 1.36
N ASN A 17 -14.47 -18.62 2.59
CA ASN A 17 -13.58 -17.49 2.92
C ASN A 17 -12.10 -17.83 2.70
N ILE A 18 -11.67 -19.05 3.04
CA ILE A 18 -10.30 -19.51 2.78
C ILE A 18 -10.04 -19.58 1.27
N LEU A 19 -10.97 -20.15 0.50
CA LEU A 19 -10.87 -20.25 -0.95
C LEU A 19 -10.84 -18.86 -1.60
N LEU A 20 -11.67 -17.92 -1.14
CA LEU A 20 -11.67 -16.53 -1.64
C LEU A 20 -10.38 -15.80 -1.29
N ALA A 21 -9.86 -15.94 -0.06
CA ALA A 21 -8.61 -15.32 0.35
C ALA A 21 -7.41 -15.89 -0.44
N GLY A 22 -7.33 -17.21 -0.57
CA GLY A 22 -6.29 -17.89 -1.35
C GLY A 22 -6.39 -17.56 -2.84
N GLY A 23 -7.61 -17.59 -3.40
CA GLY A 23 -7.87 -17.22 -4.78
C GLY A 23 -7.51 -15.77 -5.08
N ALA A 24 -7.88 -14.83 -4.20
CA ALA A 24 -7.50 -13.43 -4.32
C ALA A 24 -5.97 -13.25 -4.24
N TYR A 25 -5.28 -13.94 -3.32
CA TYR A 25 -3.83 -13.88 -3.22
C TYR A 25 -3.12 -14.42 -4.47
N VAL A 26 -3.53 -15.60 -4.95
CA VAL A 26 -2.97 -16.24 -6.15
C VAL A 26 -3.27 -15.41 -7.40
N ALA A 27 -4.51 -14.95 -7.57
CA ALA A 27 -4.89 -14.07 -8.67
C ALA A 27 -4.05 -12.79 -8.67
N ASN A 28 -3.88 -12.18 -7.50
CA ASN A 28 -3.10 -10.96 -7.35
C ASN A 28 -1.61 -11.14 -7.67
N GLN A 29 -1.05 -12.32 -7.38
CA GLN A 29 0.36 -12.60 -7.66
C GLN A 29 0.65 -13.02 -9.10
N TYR A 30 -0.21 -13.86 -9.69
CA TYR A 30 0.14 -14.59 -10.90
C TYR A 30 -0.69 -14.22 -12.12
N PHE A 31 -1.84 -13.58 -11.96
CA PHE A 31 -2.79 -13.35 -13.05
C PHE A 31 -3.05 -11.87 -13.29
N ILE A 32 -3.66 -11.21 -12.31
CA ILE A 32 -4.07 -9.81 -12.38
C ILE A 32 -3.72 -9.16 -11.05
N GLN A 33 -2.68 -8.32 -11.07
CA GLN A 33 -2.28 -7.56 -9.91
C GLN A 33 -3.29 -6.42 -9.67
N GLY A 34 -4.37 -6.72 -8.95
CA GLY A 34 -5.37 -5.76 -8.50
C GLY A 34 -4.91 -4.93 -7.30
N PHE A 35 -4.02 -5.50 -6.48
CA PHE A 35 -3.34 -4.86 -5.36
C PHE A 35 -1.84 -5.04 -5.49
N CYS A 36 -1.09 -4.00 -5.17
CA CYS A 36 0.36 -4.07 -5.24
C CYS A 36 0.97 -4.81 -4.02
N GLN A 37 2.26 -5.15 -4.08
CA GLN A 37 2.94 -5.82 -2.96
C GLN A 37 2.99 -4.90 -1.75
N PRO A 38 2.45 -5.28 -0.58
CA PRO A 38 2.57 -4.45 0.61
C PRO A 38 4.04 -4.38 1.08
N VAL A 39 4.43 -3.24 1.63
CA VAL A 39 5.67 -3.13 2.42
C VAL A 39 5.67 -4.15 3.57
N ARG A 40 6.85 -4.58 4.02
CA ARG A 40 7.01 -5.71 4.95
C ARG A 40 6.10 -5.64 6.19
N TRP A 41 5.98 -4.49 6.84
CA TRP A 41 5.12 -4.37 8.02
C TRP A 41 3.63 -4.54 7.68
N ALA A 42 3.20 -4.00 6.54
CA ALA A 42 1.81 -4.11 6.07
C ALA A 42 1.50 -5.56 5.66
N ALA A 43 2.47 -6.27 5.09
CA ALA A 43 2.36 -7.71 4.83
C ALA A 43 2.11 -8.52 6.11
N TRP A 44 2.86 -8.23 7.18
CA TRP A 44 2.65 -8.88 8.49
C TRP A 44 1.28 -8.55 9.07
N VAL A 45 0.87 -7.28 9.04
CA VAL A 45 -0.47 -6.86 9.50
C VAL A 45 -1.57 -7.57 8.74
N LEU A 46 -1.49 -7.62 7.41
CA LEU A 46 -2.44 -8.33 6.57
C LEU A 46 -2.47 -9.83 6.92
N ALA A 47 -1.32 -10.49 6.95
CA ALA A 47 -1.23 -11.93 7.24
C ALA A 47 -1.83 -12.29 8.62
N LEU A 48 -1.42 -11.59 9.68
CA LEU A 48 -1.89 -11.86 11.04
C LEU A 48 -3.38 -11.57 11.20
N SER A 49 -3.85 -10.46 10.66
CA SER A 49 -5.26 -10.05 10.77
C SER A 49 -6.18 -10.96 9.94
N THR A 50 -5.77 -11.35 8.74
CA THR A 50 -6.48 -12.33 7.90
C THR A 50 -6.48 -13.72 8.55
N ALA A 51 -5.35 -14.17 9.12
CA ALA A 51 -5.30 -15.45 9.83
C ALA A 51 -6.28 -15.49 11.02
N ALA A 52 -6.36 -14.41 11.81
CA ALA A 52 -7.33 -14.31 12.90
C ALA A 52 -8.79 -14.30 12.41
N PHE A 53 -9.07 -13.67 11.26
CA PHE A 53 -10.40 -13.66 10.65
C PHE A 53 -10.82 -15.05 10.15
N LEU A 54 -9.95 -15.70 9.37
CA LEU A 54 -10.18 -17.02 8.77
C LEU A 54 -10.24 -18.09 9.86
N GLY A 55 -9.34 -18.04 10.84
CA GLY A 55 -9.24 -18.97 11.96
C GLY A 55 -10.38 -18.89 12.98
N TRP A 56 -11.22 -17.86 12.94
CA TRP A 56 -12.25 -17.60 13.94
C TRP A 56 -13.18 -18.78 14.29
N PRO A 57 -13.68 -19.58 13.34
CA PRO A 57 -14.58 -20.70 13.64
C PRO A 57 -13.96 -21.70 14.64
N TRP A 58 -12.65 -21.92 14.55
CA TRP A 58 -11.91 -22.80 15.45
C TRP A 58 -11.55 -22.11 16.77
N LEU A 59 -11.34 -20.79 16.74
CA LEU A 59 -11.04 -19.99 17.93
C LEU A 59 -12.25 -19.81 18.88
N LEU A 60 -13.48 -20.16 18.46
CA LEU A 60 -14.66 -20.06 19.32
C LEU A 60 -14.54 -20.86 20.63
N ARG A 61 -13.80 -21.96 20.60
CA ARG A 61 -13.53 -22.84 21.76
C ARG A 61 -12.27 -22.46 22.54
N ALA A 62 -11.52 -21.48 22.07
CA ALA A 62 -10.27 -21.07 22.72
C ALA A 62 -10.53 -20.30 24.04
N PRO A 63 -9.51 -20.18 24.92
CA PRO A 63 -9.60 -19.37 26.12
C PRO A 63 -10.04 -17.93 25.84
N ARG A 64 -10.62 -17.26 26.85
CA ARG A 64 -11.14 -15.88 26.71
C ARG A 64 -10.09 -14.91 26.18
N ALA A 65 -8.85 -14.99 26.68
CA ALA A 65 -7.75 -14.13 26.23
C ALA A 65 -7.48 -14.29 24.73
N VAL A 66 -7.36 -15.53 24.24
CA VAL A 66 -7.13 -15.83 22.81
C VAL A 66 -8.25 -15.28 21.94
N ARG A 67 -9.51 -15.44 22.37
CA ARG A 67 -10.67 -14.89 21.65
C ARG A 67 -10.69 -13.37 21.64
N ALA A 68 -10.28 -12.73 22.73
CA ALA A 68 -10.14 -11.27 22.80
C ALA A 68 -9.06 -10.77 21.84
N THR A 69 -7.88 -11.40 21.85
CA THR A 69 -6.80 -11.10 20.89
C THR A 69 -7.25 -11.30 19.45
N ALA A 70 -7.97 -12.39 19.16
CA ALA A 70 -8.50 -12.65 17.82
C ALA A 70 -9.53 -11.60 17.38
N LEU A 71 -10.37 -11.09 18.30
CA LEU A 71 -11.29 -9.99 18.01
C LEU A 71 -10.57 -8.67 17.79
N LEU A 72 -9.49 -8.40 18.52
CA LEU A 72 -8.63 -7.24 18.28
C LEU A 72 -8.00 -7.31 16.89
N LEU A 73 -7.41 -8.45 16.52
CA LEU A 73 -6.86 -8.67 15.18
C LEU A 73 -7.92 -8.60 14.07
N GLN A 74 -9.16 -8.98 14.36
CA GLN A 74 -10.29 -8.82 13.44
C GLN A 74 -10.74 -7.36 13.29
N GLY A 75 -10.64 -6.55 14.34
CA GLY A 75 -10.79 -5.10 14.23
C GLY A 75 -9.75 -4.50 13.27
N LEU A 76 -8.49 -4.94 13.39
CA LEU A 76 -7.43 -4.55 12.48
C LEU A 76 -7.70 -5.02 11.03
N ALA A 77 -8.17 -6.26 10.86
CA ALA A 77 -8.58 -6.80 9.55
C ALA A 77 -9.70 -5.96 8.93
N PHE A 78 -10.63 -5.46 9.74
CA PHE A 78 -11.72 -4.61 9.29
C PHE A 78 -11.21 -3.27 8.75
N THR A 79 -10.26 -2.64 9.45
CA THR A 79 -9.60 -1.42 8.94
C THR A 79 -8.84 -1.67 7.64
N VAL A 80 -8.17 -2.82 7.50
CA VAL A 80 -7.54 -3.24 6.24
C VAL A 80 -8.58 -3.39 5.13
N CYS A 81 -9.73 -4.01 5.42
CA CYS A 81 -10.81 -4.15 4.45
C CYS A 81 -11.38 -2.79 4.00
N LEU A 82 -11.61 -1.87 4.94
CA LEU A 82 -12.06 -0.51 4.65
C LEU A 82 -11.03 0.24 3.81
N TYR A 83 -9.74 0.11 4.15
CA TYR A 83 -8.65 0.69 3.37
C TYR A 83 -8.62 0.16 1.94
N CYS A 84 -8.68 -1.16 1.73
CA CYS A 84 -8.71 -1.75 0.40
C CYS A 84 -9.92 -1.29 -0.43
N ALA A 85 -11.11 -1.21 0.20
CA ALA A 85 -12.32 -0.72 -0.45
C ALA A 85 -12.21 0.75 -0.83
N TRP A 86 -11.68 1.60 0.07
CA TRP A 86 -11.41 3.01 -0.22
C TRP A 86 -10.37 3.16 -1.33
N PHE A 87 -9.27 2.42 -1.27
CA PHE A 87 -8.18 2.49 -2.24
C PHE A 87 -8.67 2.14 -3.65
N ILE A 88 -9.40 1.03 -3.82
CA ILE A 88 -10.01 0.72 -5.12
C ILE A 88 -11.00 1.83 -5.54
N GLY A 89 -11.77 2.35 -4.59
CA GLY A 89 -12.75 3.42 -4.82
C GLY A 89 -12.16 4.76 -5.30
N LEU A 90 -10.84 4.99 -5.15
CA LEU A 90 -10.17 6.15 -5.74
C LEU A 90 -10.27 6.14 -7.27
N GLU A 91 -10.41 4.96 -7.88
CA GLU A 91 -10.66 4.79 -9.31
C GLU A 91 -12.02 4.13 -9.56
N TRP A 92 -13.08 4.93 -9.41
CA TRP A 92 -14.46 4.47 -9.57
C TRP A 92 -14.74 3.86 -10.95
N THR A 93 -13.98 4.24 -11.98
CA THR A 93 -14.06 3.68 -13.34
C THR A 93 -13.70 2.19 -13.35
N TYR A 94 -12.60 1.78 -12.70
CA TYR A 94 -12.27 0.36 -12.53
C TYR A 94 -13.33 -0.36 -11.69
N TYR A 95 -13.91 0.32 -10.70
CA TYR A 95 -14.96 -0.25 -9.87
C TYR A 95 -16.25 -0.52 -10.66
N LEU A 96 -16.72 0.44 -11.45
CA LEU A 96 -17.89 0.28 -12.31
C LEU A 96 -17.64 -0.71 -13.45
N LEU A 97 -16.45 -0.68 -14.05
CA LEU A 97 -16.07 -1.65 -15.08
C LEU A 97 -16.04 -3.07 -14.50
N SER A 98 -15.51 -3.24 -13.29
CA SER A 98 -15.55 -4.53 -12.58
C SER A 98 -16.99 -5.01 -12.33
N LEU A 99 -17.88 -4.09 -11.97
CA LEU A 99 -19.28 -4.39 -11.72
C LEU A 99 -20.04 -4.78 -13.01
N PHE A 100 -19.75 -4.10 -14.12
CA PHE A 100 -20.34 -4.39 -15.45
C PHE A 100 -19.77 -5.65 -16.08
N MET A 101 -18.46 -5.88 -15.96
CA MET A 101 -17.78 -7.10 -16.40
C MET A 101 -17.91 -8.25 -15.39
N GLY A 102 -18.79 -8.13 -14.38
CA GLY A 102 -18.94 -9.03 -13.23
C GLY A 102 -19.21 -10.51 -13.52
N TRP A 103 -19.30 -10.88 -14.80
CA TRP A 103 -19.31 -12.26 -15.30
C TRP A 103 -17.92 -12.89 -15.40
N LEU A 104 -16.84 -12.10 -15.31
CA LEU A 104 -15.48 -12.58 -15.20
C LEU A 104 -15.14 -12.80 -13.71
N LEU A 105 -14.55 -13.95 -13.38
CA LEU A 105 -14.12 -14.32 -12.02
C LEU A 105 -13.23 -13.26 -11.35
N PHE A 106 -12.50 -12.46 -12.14
CA PHE A 106 -11.49 -11.53 -11.67
C PHE A 106 -12.06 -10.28 -10.98
N PRO A 107 -13.03 -9.52 -11.57
CA PRO A 107 -13.78 -8.50 -10.87
C PRO A 107 -14.29 -8.89 -9.49
N LEU A 108 -14.80 -10.11 -9.33
CA LEU A 108 -15.34 -10.60 -8.06
C LEU A 108 -14.28 -10.70 -6.95
N LEU A 109 -13.02 -10.95 -7.30
CA LEU A 109 -11.93 -11.03 -6.31
C LEU A 109 -11.56 -9.66 -5.72
N LEU A 110 -11.78 -8.56 -6.46
CA LEU A 110 -11.60 -7.19 -5.94
C LEU A 110 -12.62 -6.83 -4.85
N TRP A 111 -13.76 -7.52 -4.82
CA TRP A 111 -14.82 -7.32 -3.82
C TRP A 111 -14.64 -8.15 -2.55
N VAL A 112 -13.64 -9.04 -2.50
CA VAL A 112 -13.35 -9.87 -1.31
C VAL A 112 -13.14 -9.03 -0.04
N PRO A 113 -12.40 -7.91 -0.05
CA PRO A 113 -12.26 -7.06 1.13
C PRO A 113 -13.60 -6.48 1.62
N VAL A 114 -14.49 -6.06 0.71
CA VAL A 114 -15.83 -5.55 1.07
C VAL A 114 -16.66 -6.65 1.72
N PHE A 115 -16.67 -7.84 1.11
CA PHE A 115 -17.38 -9.00 1.64
C PHE A 115 -16.87 -9.40 3.04
N PHE A 116 -15.56 -9.44 3.24
CA PHE A 116 -14.94 -9.73 4.54
C PHE A 116 -15.24 -8.64 5.56
N GLY A 117 -15.22 -7.36 5.16
CA GLY A 117 -15.60 -6.23 6.01
C GLY A 117 -17.02 -6.36 6.58
N VAL A 118 -18.00 -6.71 5.72
CA VAL A 118 -19.39 -6.96 6.16
C VAL A 118 -19.47 -8.13 7.14
N GLN A 119 -18.74 -9.23 6.88
CA GLN A 119 -18.70 -10.37 7.80
C GLN A 119 -18.09 -10.02 9.15
N LEU A 120 -16.98 -9.26 9.16
CA LEU A 120 -16.31 -8.80 10.37
C LEU A 120 -17.24 -7.90 11.20
N TRP A 121 -17.94 -6.97 10.55
CA TRP A 121 -18.94 -6.12 11.19
C TRP A 121 -20.10 -6.93 11.81
N GLN A 122 -20.69 -7.85 11.05
CA GLN A 122 -21.75 -8.75 11.52
C GLN A 122 -21.28 -9.58 12.73
N ARG A 123 -20.05 -10.09 12.67
CA ARG A 123 -19.45 -10.91 13.73
C ARG A 123 -19.19 -10.11 15.00
N MET A 124 -18.65 -8.89 14.90
CA MET A 124 -18.48 -7.99 16.03
C MET A 124 -19.82 -7.72 16.74
N ARG A 125 -20.91 -7.53 15.97
CA ARG A 125 -22.26 -7.27 16.54
C ARG A 125 -22.86 -8.47 17.27
N THR A 126 -22.47 -9.69 16.90
CA THR A 126 -23.09 -10.95 17.36
C THR A 126 -22.18 -11.79 18.26
N ALA A 127 -20.95 -11.35 18.52
CA ALA A 127 -20.01 -12.07 19.36
C ALA A 127 -20.49 -12.12 20.83
N ALA A 128 -20.53 -13.32 21.40
CA ALA A 128 -20.94 -13.56 22.80
C ALA A 128 -19.85 -13.22 23.84
N LEU A 129 -18.70 -12.68 23.42
CA LEU A 129 -17.61 -12.35 24.34
C LEU A 129 -17.90 -11.01 25.06
N PRO A 130 -17.74 -10.92 26.39
CA PRO A 130 -17.80 -9.65 27.10
C PRO A 130 -16.85 -8.63 26.47
N TYR A 131 -17.32 -7.39 26.30
CA TYR A 131 -16.55 -6.31 25.69
C TYR A 131 -16.06 -6.59 24.26
N ALA A 132 -16.68 -7.53 23.52
CA ALA A 132 -16.28 -7.84 22.14
C ALA A 132 -16.15 -6.59 21.24
N ARG A 133 -17.10 -5.66 21.37
CA ARG A 133 -17.11 -4.40 20.61
C ARG A 133 -15.93 -3.50 20.96
N LEU A 134 -15.53 -3.47 22.24
CA LEU A 134 -14.37 -2.70 22.69
C LEU A 134 -13.08 -3.29 22.10
N TRP A 135 -12.86 -4.60 22.23
CA TRP A 135 -11.67 -5.26 21.65
C TRP A 135 -11.57 -5.06 20.14
N PHE A 136 -12.70 -5.19 19.44
CA PHE A 136 -12.76 -4.92 18.00
C PHE A 136 -12.47 -3.45 17.68
N ALA A 137 -13.07 -2.49 18.41
CA ALA A 137 -12.84 -1.07 18.18
C ALA A 137 -11.39 -0.67 18.45
N LEU A 138 -10.77 -1.19 19.51
CA LEU A 138 -9.34 -1.00 19.80
C LEU A 138 -8.48 -1.53 18.66
N GLY A 139 -8.81 -2.70 18.11
CA GLY A 139 -8.14 -3.25 16.94
C GLY A 139 -8.30 -2.38 15.68
N ALA A 140 -9.51 -1.90 15.43
CA ALA A 140 -9.79 -1.04 14.28
C ALA A 140 -9.07 0.31 14.36
N LEU A 141 -8.91 0.86 15.56
CA LEU A 141 -8.19 2.10 15.84
C LEU A 141 -6.69 1.90 16.06
N ALA A 142 -6.18 0.67 16.12
CA ALA A 142 -4.77 0.38 16.38
C ALA A 142 -3.80 1.03 15.37
N PRO A 143 -4.15 1.27 14.09
CA PRO A 143 -3.28 2.00 13.16
C PRO A 143 -3.15 3.52 13.45
N LEU A 144 -4.07 4.10 14.25
CA LEU A 144 -4.14 5.56 14.44
C LEU A 144 -2.85 6.18 15.01
N PRO A 145 -2.18 5.61 16.03
CA PRO A 145 -0.91 6.16 16.50
C PRO A 145 0.18 6.21 15.43
N ALA A 146 0.26 5.18 14.56
CA ALA A 146 1.21 5.16 13.45
C ALA A 146 0.88 6.26 12.41
N GLN A 147 -0.41 6.45 12.11
CA GLN A 147 -0.89 7.55 11.25
C GLN A 147 -0.50 8.91 11.82
N LEU A 148 -0.77 9.18 13.09
CA LEU A 148 -0.44 10.45 13.74
C LEU A 148 1.08 10.69 13.77
N GLY A 149 1.87 9.64 14.03
CA GLY A 149 3.32 9.70 13.96
C GLY A 149 3.84 10.02 12.56
N ALA A 150 3.24 9.42 11.52
CA ALA A 150 3.59 9.71 10.14
C ALA A 150 3.24 11.15 9.74
N GLU A 151 2.06 11.64 10.14
CA GLU A 151 1.68 13.03 9.91
C GLU A 151 2.64 14.02 10.58
N TRP A 152 3.09 13.73 11.80
CA TRP A 152 4.08 14.54 12.48
C TRP A 152 5.43 14.56 11.74
N GLN A 153 5.96 13.40 11.34
CA GLN A 153 7.20 13.33 10.55
C GLN A 153 7.05 14.05 9.20
N TYR A 154 5.88 13.95 8.57
CA TYR A 154 5.60 14.63 7.31
C TYR A 154 5.58 16.15 7.45
N ARG A 155 5.07 16.69 8.57
CA ARG A 155 5.15 18.13 8.87
C ARG A 155 6.62 18.58 9.00
N GLN A 156 7.47 17.80 9.65
CA GLN A 156 8.90 18.07 9.74
C GLN A 156 9.57 18.05 8.36
N PHE A 157 9.26 17.04 7.54
CA PHE A 157 9.74 16.93 6.17
C PHE A 157 9.36 18.16 5.33
N ARG A 158 8.09 18.59 5.38
CA ARG A 158 7.64 19.81 4.68
C ARG A 158 8.33 21.07 5.21
N ALA A 159 8.54 21.17 6.52
CA ALA A 159 9.24 22.30 7.11
C ALA A 159 10.70 22.36 6.64
N ALA A 160 11.38 21.22 6.52
CA ALA A 160 12.74 21.13 6.01
C ALA A 160 12.83 21.57 4.54
N ILE A 161 11.93 21.09 3.67
CA ILE A 161 11.91 21.46 2.24
C ILE A 161 11.76 22.98 2.07
N ARG A 162 10.90 23.62 2.86
CA ARG A 162 10.66 25.08 2.78
C ARG A 162 11.89 25.93 3.10
N GLN A 163 12.91 25.35 3.74
CA GLN A 163 14.17 26.05 4.02
C GLN A 163 15.09 26.11 2.78
N VAL A 164 14.88 25.24 1.80
CA VAL A 164 15.68 25.20 0.57
C VAL A 164 15.09 26.17 -0.45
N ARG A 165 15.79 27.29 -0.69
CA ARG A 165 15.39 28.34 -1.65
C ARG A 165 16.04 28.19 -3.04
N ILE A 166 16.62 27.02 -3.31
CA ILE A 166 17.26 26.72 -4.59
C ILE A 166 16.20 26.13 -5.53
N ASN A 167 16.07 26.68 -6.74
CA ASN A 167 15.19 26.10 -7.74
C ASN A 167 15.91 24.92 -8.42
N PRO A 168 15.37 23.69 -8.32
CA PRO A 168 16.00 22.50 -8.88
C PRO A 168 16.09 22.50 -10.41
N ASP A 169 15.36 23.37 -11.10
CA ASP A 169 15.45 23.50 -12.56
C ASP A 169 16.69 24.27 -13.02
N TYR A 170 17.25 25.13 -12.16
CA TYR A 170 18.43 25.94 -12.45
C TYR A 170 19.71 25.40 -11.78
N ASP A 171 19.61 24.87 -10.56
CA ASP A 171 20.76 24.34 -9.81
C ASP A 171 20.39 23.07 -9.03
N PHE A 172 20.33 21.96 -9.76
CA PHE A 172 20.06 20.66 -9.14
C PHE A 172 21.18 20.17 -8.19
N PRO A 173 22.48 20.33 -8.51
CA PRO A 173 23.56 19.96 -7.58
C PRO A 173 23.49 20.71 -6.25
N GLY A 174 23.31 22.04 -6.27
CA GLY A 174 23.15 22.84 -5.05
C GLY A 174 21.87 22.47 -4.29
N TYR A 175 20.77 22.26 -5.01
CA TYR A 175 19.51 21.80 -4.42
C TYR A 175 19.67 20.49 -3.66
N THR A 176 20.28 19.47 -4.29
CA THR A 176 20.47 18.15 -3.66
C THR A 176 21.42 18.22 -2.46
N ALA A 177 22.49 19.00 -2.54
CA ALA A 177 23.41 19.22 -1.43
C ALA A 177 22.70 19.90 -0.23
N ALA A 178 21.85 20.89 -0.49
CA ALA A 178 21.05 21.54 0.55
C ALA A 178 20.02 20.57 1.15
N MET A 179 19.28 19.84 0.33
CA MET A 179 18.29 18.85 0.76
C MET A 179 18.91 17.75 1.62
N ARG A 180 20.08 17.24 1.26
CA ARG A 180 20.81 16.23 2.05
C ARG A 180 21.14 16.69 3.48
N ARG A 181 21.33 18.00 3.68
CA ARG A 181 21.63 18.59 4.99
C ARG A 181 20.38 18.80 5.84
N VAL A 182 19.26 19.22 5.23
CA VAL A 182 18.06 19.63 5.96
C VAL A 182 17.03 18.52 6.15
N LEU A 183 16.99 17.53 5.26
CA LEU A 183 15.95 16.50 5.31
C LEU A 183 16.17 15.54 6.50
N PRO A 184 15.15 15.30 7.34
CA PRO A 184 15.27 14.35 8.44
C PRO A 184 15.35 12.92 7.89
N ARG A 185 16.26 12.09 8.42
CA ARG A 185 16.37 10.67 8.02
C ARG A 185 15.34 9.82 8.77
N SER A 186 14.07 10.04 8.45
CA SER A 186 12.94 9.35 9.07
C SER A 186 12.29 8.34 8.13
N TYR A 187 11.41 7.51 8.70
CA TYR A 187 10.58 6.58 7.92
C TYR A 187 9.80 7.32 6.82
N VAL A 188 9.09 8.40 7.19
CA VAL A 188 8.28 9.15 6.23
C VAL A 188 9.13 9.82 5.16
N THR A 189 10.29 10.39 5.50
CA THR A 189 11.17 10.99 4.49
C THR A 189 11.58 9.98 3.42
N GLU A 190 11.92 8.76 3.83
CA GLU A 190 12.26 7.68 2.89
C GLU A 190 11.08 7.34 1.99
N ARG A 191 9.88 7.18 2.56
CA ARG A 191 8.67 6.88 1.78
C ARG A 191 8.30 7.99 0.80
N VAL A 192 8.36 9.25 1.25
CA VAL A 192 8.05 10.40 0.41
C VAL A 192 9.10 10.56 -0.68
N LEU A 193 10.39 10.51 -0.37
CA LEU A 193 11.42 10.54 -1.42
C LEU A 193 11.28 9.36 -2.39
N GLY A 194 10.83 8.19 -1.93
CA GLY A 194 10.61 6.98 -2.74
C GLY A 194 9.33 6.95 -3.58
N LEU A 195 8.45 7.96 -3.48
CA LEU A 195 7.21 7.99 -4.26
C LEU A 195 7.48 7.90 -5.78
N ARG A 196 6.57 7.21 -6.49
CA ARG A 196 6.56 7.01 -7.96
C ARG A 196 7.65 6.10 -8.54
N PHE A 197 8.66 5.70 -7.78
CA PHE A 197 9.68 4.74 -8.25
C PHE A 197 9.92 3.58 -7.30
N ARG A 198 9.71 3.78 -6.00
CA ARG A 198 9.78 2.74 -4.98
C ARG A 198 8.42 2.44 -4.35
N TYR A 199 7.63 3.48 -4.07
CA TYR A 199 6.29 3.38 -3.49
C TYR A 199 5.25 4.02 -4.40
N HIS A 200 4.08 3.39 -4.53
CA HIS A 200 2.90 4.01 -5.12
C HIS A 200 1.86 4.32 -4.05
N THR A 201 1.02 5.29 -4.37
CA THR A 201 -0.04 5.83 -3.52
C THR A 201 -1.38 5.88 -4.23
N TYR A 202 -1.45 5.34 -5.45
CA TYR A 202 -2.63 5.45 -6.28
C TYR A 202 -2.92 4.14 -7.02
N PRO A 203 -4.19 3.83 -7.35
CA PRO A 203 -4.56 2.57 -7.99
C PRO A 203 -4.32 2.59 -9.50
N ASN A 204 -4.34 3.77 -10.15
CA ASN A 204 -4.22 3.84 -11.59
C ASN A 204 -2.80 3.52 -12.06
N PHE A 205 -2.71 2.51 -12.93
CA PHE A 205 -1.48 1.94 -13.44
C PHE A 205 -0.99 2.58 -14.76
N LEU A 206 -1.84 3.36 -15.42
CA LEU A 206 -1.56 3.94 -16.74
C LEU A 206 -0.87 5.30 -16.66
N GLU A 207 -1.16 6.09 -15.62
CA GLU A 207 -0.51 7.39 -15.39
C GLU A 207 0.78 7.25 -14.57
N ASP A 208 0.86 6.23 -13.72
CA ASP A 208 2.10 5.74 -13.14
C ASP A 208 2.79 4.84 -14.18
N GLY A 209 3.36 5.43 -15.25
CA GLY A 209 4.17 4.71 -16.26
C GLY A 209 5.35 3.91 -15.67
N TRP A 210 5.55 4.02 -14.36
CA TRP A 210 6.47 3.30 -13.50
C TRP A 210 5.63 2.59 -12.44
N ARG A 211 5.38 1.28 -12.50
CA ARG A 211 4.78 0.55 -11.36
C ARG A 211 5.82 0.47 -10.23
N PRO A 212 5.73 1.27 -9.15
CA PRO A 212 6.63 1.14 -8.03
C PRO A 212 6.23 -0.14 -7.28
N PRO A 213 7.19 -1.00 -6.96
CA PRO A 213 6.91 -2.37 -6.53
C PRO A 213 6.12 -2.45 -5.22
N LEU A 214 6.22 -1.44 -4.35
CA LEU A 214 5.73 -1.53 -2.98
C LEU A 214 4.56 -0.58 -2.71
N HIS A 215 3.56 -1.11 -2.02
CA HIS A 215 2.42 -0.41 -1.49
C HIS A 215 2.65 -0.12 -0.01
N ASP A 216 2.60 1.15 0.35
CA ASP A 216 2.63 1.56 1.74
C ASP A 216 1.31 2.24 2.11
N PRO A 217 0.39 1.53 2.80
CA PRO A 217 -0.91 2.10 3.19
C PRO A 217 -0.78 3.38 4.00
N LEU A 218 0.25 3.50 4.83
CA LEU A 218 0.48 4.68 5.65
C LEU A 218 0.84 5.89 4.77
N LEU A 219 1.66 5.67 3.75
CA LEU A 219 2.01 6.70 2.76
C LEU A 219 0.78 7.11 1.94
N THR A 220 -0.04 6.15 1.50
CA THR A 220 -1.27 6.42 0.73
C THR A 220 -2.25 7.28 1.52
N VAL A 221 -2.51 6.92 2.80
CA VAL A 221 -3.40 7.70 3.68
C VAL A 221 -2.80 9.08 3.95
N LEU A 222 -1.48 9.18 4.16
CA LEU A 222 -0.79 10.45 4.36
C LEU A 222 -0.94 11.39 3.14
N MET A 223 -0.84 10.84 1.92
CA MET A 223 -1.04 11.58 0.68
C MET A 223 -2.52 11.77 0.32
N ARG A 224 -3.44 11.18 1.11
CA ARG A 224 -4.90 11.25 0.93
C ARG A 224 -5.39 10.76 -0.43
N GLY A 225 -4.62 9.90 -1.10
CA GLY A 225 -4.89 9.52 -2.50
C GLY A 225 -4.66 10.65 -3.51
N GLU A 226 -4.19 11.83 -3.10
CA GLU A 226 -3.92 12.97 -3.98
C GLU A 226 -2.41 13.23 -4.10
N VAL A 227 -1.78 12.56 -5.08
CA VAL A 227 -0.33 12.62 -5.25
C VAL A 227 0.14 14.03 -5.64
N TYR A 228 -0.57 14.72 -6.54
CA TYR A 228 -0.10 15.99 -7.09
C TYR A 228 -0.12 17.15 -6.09
N TRP A 229 -1.15 17.24 -5.26
CA TRP A 229 -1.32 18.34 -4.31
C TRP A 229 -0.58 18.10 -2.98
N SER A 230 -0.42 16.83 -2.60
CA SER A 230 0.22 16.46 -1.33
C SER A 230 1.72 16.18 -1.47
N ASP A 231 2.26 16.03 -2.67
CA ASP A 231 3.70 15.80 -2.86
C ASP A 231 4.47 17.12 -3.02
N PRO A 232 5.28 17.56 -2.03
CA PRO A 232 6.06 18.79 -2.16
C PRO A 232 7.19 18.68 -3.19
N LEU A 233 7.44 17.48 -3.72
CA LEU A 233 8.48 17.19 -4.71
C LEU A 233 7.91 16.84 -6.10
N HIS A 234 6.61 17.05 -6.34
CA HIS A 234 5.96 16.65 -7.59
C HIS A 234 6.64 17.21 -8.86
N LYS A 235 7.31 18.37 -8.74
CA LYS A 235 8.03 19.04 -9.84
C LYS A 235 9.41 18.47 -10.17
N LEU A 236 10.03 17.71 -9.26
CA LEU A 236 11.38 17.18 -9.50
C LEU A 236 11.42 16.19 -10.67
N GLY A 237 10.30 15.55 -11.00
CA GLY A 237 10.32 14.37 -11.87
C GLY A 237 10.94 13.17 -11.17
N ASN A 238 10.72 11.96 -11.69
CA ASN A 238 11.06 10.75 -10.96
C ASN A 238 12.58 10.49 -10.90
N GLU A 239 13.35 10.87 -11.93
CA GLU A 239 14.80 10.63 -11.99
C GLU A 239 15.58 11.48 -10.99
N ARG A 240 15.36 12.80 -10.99
CA ARG A 240 15.96 13.71 -10.01
C ARG A 240 15.55 13.32 -8.58
N ARG A 241 14.31 12.87 -8.40
CA ARG A 241 13.85 12.33 -7.11
C ARG A 241 14.61 11.08 -6.70
N ALA A 242 14.84 10.14 -7.61
CA ALA A 242 15.61 8.92 -7.35
C ALA A 242 17.09 9.22 -7.03
N LEU A 243 17.70 10.19 -7.72
CA LEU A 243 19.04 10.70 -7.41
C LEU A 243 19.10 11.28 -6.00
N LEU A 244 18.17 12.18 -5.66
CA LEU A 244 18.07 12.74 -4.32
C LEU A 244 17.87 11.66 -3.25
N TYR A 245 17.00 10.69 -3.51
CA TYR A 245 16.76 9.55 -2.63
C TYR A 245 18.06 8.80 -2.31
N ARG A 246 18.86 8.45 -3.33
CA ARG A 246 20.12 7.72 -3.18
C ARG A 246 21.17 8.52 -2.40
N LEU A 247 21.17 9.85 -2.53
CA LEU A 247 22.07 10.72 -1.76
C LEU A 247 21.67 10.81 -0.27
N VAL A 248 20.37 10.73 0.03
CA VAL A 248 19.84 10.82 1.39
C VAL A 248 19.87 9.46 2.11
N PHE A 249 19.62 8.37 1.38
CA PHE A 249 19.57 6.99 1.87
C PHE A 249 20.47 6.05 1.02
N PRO A 250 21.81 6.24 1.04
CA PRO A 250 22.73 5.49 0.18
C PRO A 250 22.75 3.99 0.48
N GLU A 251 22.39 3.58 1.68
CA GLU A 251 22.31 2.18 2.10
C GLU A 251 21.03 1.47 1.64
N ARG A 252 20.07 2.22 1.07
CA ARG A 252 18.79 1.68 0.64
C ARG A 252 18.78 1.51 -0.89
N PRO A 253 18.33 0.36 -1.40
CA PRO A 253 18.26 0.17 -2.84
C PRO A 253 17.19 1.09 -3.42
N VAL A 254 17.46 1.78 -4.52
CA VAL A 254 16.49 2.71 -5.13
C VAL A 254 15.22 1.96 -5.59
N LYS A 255 15.38 0.73 -6.07
CA LYS A 255 14.29 -0.14 -6.52
C LYS A 255 14.03 -1.27 -5.52
N ALA A 256 12.81 -1.80 -5.51
CA ALA A 256 12.52 -3.05 -4.81
C ALA A 256 12.34 -4.18 -5.84
N ASP A 257 12.75 -5.38 -5.43
CA ASP A 257 12.55 -6.60 -6.20
C ASP A 257 11.07 -7.00 -6.14
N CYS A 258 10.34 -6.88 -7.25
CA CYS A 258 8.95 -7.35 -7.39
C CYS A 258 8.74 -7.95 -8.77
N ALA A 259 7.88 -8.98 -8.86
CA ALA A 259 7.29 -9.48 -10.10
C ALA A 259 6.61 -8.40 -10.97
N CYS A 260 6.32 -7.24 -10.38
CA CYS A 260 5.82 -6.03 -11.02
C CYS A 260 6.84 -5.38 -11.98
N ALA A 261 8.15 -5.60 -11.74
CA ALA A 261 9.21 -5.16 -12.62
C ALA A 261 9.29 -6.16 -13.79
N HIS A 262 9.07 -5.68 -15.01
CA HIS A 262 8.81 -6.47 -16.22
C HIS A 262 9.74 -7.68 -16.45
N VAL A 263 10.98 -7.61 -15.96
CA VAL A 263 12.02 -8.61 -16.24
C VAL A 263 12.58 -9.28 -14.99
N GLY A 264 12.10 -8.93 -13.80
CA GLY A 264 12.65 -9.45 -12.53
C GLY A 264 14.16 -9.20 -12.35
N ASP A 265 14.77 -8.40 -13.23
CA ASP A 265 16.21 -8.14 -13.34
C ASP A 265 16.65 -6.95 -12.48
N ALA A 266 15.70 -6.29 -11.80
CA ALA A 266 15.86 -5.03 -11.09
C ALA A 266 16.37 -3.84 -11.96
N GLN A 267 16.44 -3.98 -13.28
CA GLN A 267 17.04 -3.01 -14.20
C GLN A 267 16.04 -2.36 -15.17
N SER A 268 14.98 -3.06 -15.60
CA SER A 268 14.08 -2.54 -16.64
C SER A 268 12.65 -2.25 -16.16
N TYR A 269 12.10 -1.09 -16.53
CA TYR A 269 10.67 -0.78 -16.45
C TYR A 269 10.04 -0.80 -17.85
N LEU A 270 8.77 -1.19 -17.94
CA LEU A 270 8.03 -1.40 -19.20
C LEU A 270 7.94 -0.15 -20.11
N TYR A 271 8.06 1.04 -19.53
CA TYR A 271 8.02 2.35 -20.22
C TYR A 271 9.11 3.30 -19.73
N TRP A 272 10.32 2.78 -19.56
CA TRP A 272 11.45 3.66 -19.36
C TRP A 272 11.89 4.18 -20.75
N HIS A 273 11.44 5.39 -21.06
CA HIS A 273 11.74 6.15 -22.28
C HIS A 273 12.89 7.13 -21.99
N PRO A 274 14.16 6.72 -22.15
CA PRO A 274 15.31 7.60 -21.94
C PRO A 274 15.29 8.87 -22.80
N GLU A 275 14.53 8.87 -23.90
CA GLU A 275 14.29 10.03 -24.75
C GLU A 275 13.50 11.17 -24.08
N TRP A 276 12.82 10.95 -22.96
CA TRP A 276 12.11 12.00 -22.24
C TRP A 276 12.99 12.74 -21.22
N ASN A 277 14.28 12.39 -21.18
CA ASN A 277 15.24 12.98 -20.27
C ASN A 277 15.80 14.28 -20.83
N PRO A 278 16.06 15.30 -19.97
CA PRO A 278 16.81 16.48 -20.36
C PRO A 278 18.17 16.10 -20.99
N PRO A 279 18.68 16.87 -21.96
CA PRO A 279 20.02 16.67 -22.50
C PRO A 279 21.06 16.59 -21.37
N GLY A 280 21.89 15.54 -21.39
CA GLY A 280 22.95 15.34 -20.37
C GLY A 280 22.58 14.40 -19.21
N MET A 281 21.34 13.94 -19.12
CA MET A 281 20.95 12.92 -18.14
C MET A 281 21.27 11.50 -18.67
N PRO A 282 21.68 10.56 -17.79
CA PRO A 282 21.95 9.19 -18.20
C PRO A 282 20.73 8.58 -18.89
N ARG A 283 20.90 8.22 -20.15
CA ARG A 283 19.90 7.52 -20.96
C ARG A 283 19.84 6.04 -20.64
N SER A 284 20.31 5.60 -19.46
CA SER A 284 20.23 4.26 -18.89
C SER A 284 20.42 4.26 -17.39
N TRP A 285 19.70 3.37 -16.69
CA TRP A 285 19.97 3.08 -15.28
C TRP A 285 21.41 2.58 -15.08
N ALA A 286 21.98 1.87 -16.06
CA ALA A 286 23.40 1.54 -16.09
C ALA A 286 24.30 2.80 -16.04
N GLY A 287 23.85 3.92 -16.61
CA GLY A 287 24.52 5.22 -16.49
C GLY A 287 24.34 5.92 -15.13
N LEU A 288 23.28 5.58 -14.38
CA LEU A 288 23.14 5.97 -12.97
C LEU A 288 24.01 5.11 -12.05
N ASP A 289 24.28 3.85 -12.41
CA ASP A 289 25.22 3.00 -11.70
C ASP A 289 26.67 3.44 -11.95
N SER A 290 27.01 3.97 -13.13
CA SER A 290 28.32 4.59 -13.40
C SER A 290 28.60 5.88 -12.63
N LEU A 291 27.57 6.53 -12.04
CA LEU A 291 27.77 7.64 -11.10
C LEU A 291 28.35 7.18 -9.74
N HIS A 292 28.55 5.88 -9.51
CA HIS A 292 29.38 5.39 -8.41
C HIS A 292 30.88 5.71 -8.59
N ALA A 293 31.30 6.12 -9.78
CA ALA A 293 32.69 6.50 -10.07
C ALA A 293 33.00 7.99 -9.84
N LEU A 294 32.04 8.77 -9.32
CA LEU A 294 32.19 10.18 -8.89
C LEU A 294 31.89 10.32 -7.40
#